data_AF-A0A959NWN0-F1
#
_entry.id   AF-A0A959NWN0-F1
#
_cell.length_a   1.000
_cell.length_b   1.000
_cell.length_c   1.000
_cell.angle_alpha   90.00
_cell.angle_beta   90.00
_cell.angle_gamma   90.00
#
_symmetry.space_group_name_H-M   'P 1'
#
loop_
_entity.id
_entity.type
_entity.pdbx_description
1 polymer ?
#
loop_
_entity_poly.entity_id
_entity_poly.type
_entity_poly.pdbx_seq_one_letter_code
_entity_poly.pdbx_strand_id
1 'polypeptide(L)' 'LVPTFNDPNDRFALNTLADCFPKHEIIGISAIDLIWGFGTLHCLSQQIPE' A
#
# COMPACT_ATOMS: atom_id res chain seq x y z
N LEU A 1 2.37 2.86 4.25
CA LEU A 1 1.09 2.14 4.06
C LEU A 1 1.04 1.61 2.64
N VAL A 2 0.61 0.37 2.43
CA VAL A 2 0.59 -0.30 1.11
C VAL A 2 -0.75 -1.02 0.94
N PRO A 3 -1.46 -0.84 -0.19
CA PRO A 3 -2.69 -1.60 -0.44
C PRO A 3 -2.36 -3.08 -0.70
N THR A 4 -3.21 -3.96 -0.20
CA THR A 4 -3.21 -5.41 -0.48
C THR A 4 -4.57 -5.82 -1.02
N PHE A 5 -4.61 -6.85 -1.86
CA PHE A 5 -5.81 -7.22 -2.62
C PHE A 5 -6.22 -8.68 -2.46
N ASN A 6 -5.62 -9.40 -1.50
CA ASN A 6 -5.70 -10.86 -1.41
C ASN A 6 -5.21 -11.53 -2.71
N ASP A 7 -4.20 -10.92 -3.33
CA ASP A 7 -3.54 -11.41 -4.54
C ASP A 7 -2.27 -12.19 -4.13
N PRO A 8 -1.92 -13.29 -4.81
CA PRO A 8 -0.68 -14.02 -4.54
C PRO A 8 0.59 -13.15 -4.57
N ASN A 9 0.58 -12.04 -5.30
CA ASN A 9 1.70 -11.12 -5.40
C ASN A 9 1.76 -10.07 -4.28
N ASP A 10 0.78 -10.00 -3.37
CA ASP A 10 0.80 -9.03 -2.26
C ASP A 10 2.09 -9.16 -1.44
N ARG A 11 2.53 -10.40 -1.16
CA ARG A 11 3.79 -10.64 -0.43
C ARG A 11 5.01 -10.17 -1.21
N PHE A 12 5.03 -10.38 -2.52
CA PHE A 12 6.12 -9.92 -3.36
C PHE A 12 6.20 -8.38 -3.37
N ALA A 13 5.06 -7.70 -3.49
CA ALA A 13 4.99 -6.23 -3.45
C ALA A 13 5.45 -5.67 -2.08
N LEU A 14 4.97 -6.26 -0.97
CA LEU A 14 5.35 -5.84 0.38
C LEU A 14 6.85 -5.98 0.62
N ASN A 15 7.44 -7.12 0.25
CA ASN A 15 8.88 -7.35 0.41
C ASN A 15 9.71 -6.40 -0.47
N THR A 16 9.29 -6.20 -1.72
CA THR A 16 9.98 -5.28 -2.64
C THR A 16 10.00 -3.85 -2.06
N LEU A 17 8.89 -3.38 -1.51
CA LEU A 17 8.82 -2.07 -0.88
C LEU A 17 9.65 -2.00 0.41
N ALA A 18 9.73 -3.09 1.19
CA ALA A 18 10.58 -3.16 2.37
C ALA A 18 12.07 -3.00 2.01
N ASP A 19 12.51 -3.65 0.92
CA ASP A 19 13.87 -3.52 0.41
C ASP A 19 14.16 -2.10 -0.11
N CYS A 20 13.19 -1.46 -0.78
CA CYS A 20 13.34 -0.10 -1.28
C CYS A 20 13.35 0.97 -0.17
N PHE A 21 12.62 0.75 0.93
CA PHE A 21 12.45 1.71 2.01
C PHE A 21 12.92 1.15 3.36
N PRO A 22 14.21 0.82 3.53
CA PRO A 22 14.72 0.06 4.68
C PRO A 22 14.62 0.80 6.03
N LYS A 23 14.34 2.11 6.01
CA LYS A 23 14.13 2.94 7.20
C LYS A 23 12.65 3.13 7.57
N HIS A 24 11.74 2.55 6.80
CA HIS A 24 10.30 2.70 6.99
C HIS A 24 9.65 1.35 7.26
N GLU A 25 8.66 1.34 8.15
CA GLU A 25 7.82 0.17 8.34
C GLU A 25 6.79 0.06 7.21
N ILE A 26 6.73 -1.12 6.59
CA ILE A 26 5.76 -1.41 5.53
C ILE A 26 4.52 -2.06 6.14
N ILE A 27 3.45 -1.28 6.24
CA ILE A 27 2.14 -1.72 6.76
C ILE A 27 1.20 -1.98 5.59
N GLY A 28 0.83 -3.25 5.37
CA GLY A 28 -0.18 -3.67 4.40
C GLY A 28 -1.61 -3.45 4.93
N ILE A 29 -2.48 -2.89 4.10
CA ILE A 29 -3.90 -2.63 4.41
C ILE A 29 -4.74 -3.27 3.31
N SER A 30 -5.76 -4.05 3.67
CA SER A 30 -6.72 -4.59 2.68
C SER A 30 -7.44 -3.43 1.99
N ALA A 31 -7.32 -3.35 0.67
CA ALA A 31 -7.93 -2.30 -0.16
C ALA A 31 -8.95 -2.87 -1.16
N ILE A 32 -9.43 -4.10 -0.93
CA ILE A 32 -10.40 -4.81 -1.79
C ILE A 32 -11.68 -3.98 -1.98
N ASP A 33 -12.17 -3.34 -0.92
CA ASP A 33 -13.39 -2.53 -1.03
C ASP A 33 -13.12 -1.17 -1.71
N LEU A 34 -11.91 -0.63 -1.54
CA LEU A 34 -11.52 0.66 -2.11
C LEU A 34 -11.33 0.60 -3.64
N ILE A 35 -10.75 -0.49 -4.14
CA ILE A 35 -10.41 -0.61 -5.57
C ILE A 35 -11.64 -0.61 -6.48
N TRP A 36 -12.83 -0.97 -5.99
CA TRP A 36 -14.09 -0.81 -6.71
C TRP A 36 -14.40 0.64 -7.09
N GLY A 37 -13.87 1.62 -6.34
CA GLY A 37 -13.92 3.04 -6.64
C GLY A 37 -12.82 3.53 -7.59
N PHE A 38 -12.06 2.62 -8.22
CA PHE A 38 -10.95 2.91 -9.14
C PHE A 38 -9.79 3.70 -8.52
N GLY A 39 -9.60 3.61 -7.20
CA GLY A 39 -8.51 4.25 -6.47
C GLY A 39 -8.25 3.55 -5.13
N THR A 40 -7.09 3.83 -4.52
CA THR A 40 -6.73 3.25 -3.21
C THR A 40 -6.08 4.30 -2.30
N LEU A 41 -5.22 3.88 -1.37
CA LEU A 41 -4.67 4.71 -0.29
C LEU A 41 -4.05 6.03 -0.80
N HIS A 42 -3.21 5.98 -1.83
CA HIS A 42 -2.57 7.19 -2.38
C HIS A 42 -3.60 8.18 -2.92
N CYS A 43 -4.62 7.69 -3.63
CA CYS A 43 -5.67 8.51 -4.23
C CYS A 43 -6.57 9.19 -3.18
N LEU A 44 -6.65 8.64 -1.97
CA LEU A 44 -7.52 9.09 -0.88
C LEU A 44 -6.80 9.96 0.15
N SER A 45 -5.49 10.13 0.01
CA SER A 45 -4.67 10.84 0.98
C SER A 45 -4.07 12.10 0.39
N GLN A 46 -3.97 13.15 1.20
CA GLN A 46 -3.16 14.31 0.91
C GLN A 46 -2.19 14.51 2.08
N GLN A 47 -0.89 14.41 1.81
CA GLN A 47 0.12 14.71 2.80
C GLN A 47 0.22 16.23 3.02
N ILE A 48 0.38 16.64 4.29
CA ILE A 48 0.71 18.00 4.68
C ILE A 48 2.15 17.96 5.21
N PRO A 49 3.10 18.62 4.53
CA PRO A 49 4.47 18.75 5.02
C PRO A 49 4.54 19.54 6.33
N GLU A 50 5.60 19.31 7.10
CA GLU A 50 6.02 20.23 8.17
C GLU A 50 6.63 21.51 7.59
#